data_AF-A0A4P9VRA6-F1
#
_entry.id   AF-A0A4P9VRA6-F1
#
_cell.length_a   1.000
_cell.length_b   1.000
_cell.length_c   1.000
_cell.angle_alpha   90.00
_cell.angle_beta   90.00
_cell.angle_gamma   90.00
#
_symmetry.space_group_name_H-M   'P 1'
#
loop_
_entity.id
_entity.type
_entity.pdbx_description
1 polymer ?
#
loop_
_entity_poly.entity_id
_entity_poly.type
_entity_poly.pdbx_seq_one_letter_code
_entity_poly.pdbx_strand_id
1 'polypeptide(L)' 'MRLMRLSTYAKQRYPLGDGPTLRTLRNRCESGLIPGATKEGGLWFINIDVHEKASSSLVSKVLSESKYYGRPS' A
#
# COMPACT_ATOMS: atom_id res chain seq x y z
N MET A 1 -8.97 -6.11 -12.72
CA MET A 1 -8.35 -4.92 -12.13
C MET A 1 -9.37 -4.24 -11.24
N ARG A 2 -9.16 -4.24 -9.92
CA ARG A 2 -10.00 -3.53 -8.96
C ARG A 2 -9.40 -2.16 -8.64
N LEU A 3 -9.93 -1.12 -9.26
CA LEU A 3 -9.57 0.28 -8.96
C LEU A 3 -10.48 0.82 -7.87
N MET A 4 -9.88 1.24 -6.75
CA MET A 4 -10.60 1.86 -5.64
C MET A 4 -10.17 3.30 -5.49
N ARG A 5 -11.11 4.23 -5.31
CA ARG A 5 -10.78 5.63 -5.00
C ARG A 5 -9.98 5.72 -3.70
N LEU A 6 -8.99 6.62 -3.66
CA LEU A 6 -8.17 6.86 -2.47
C LEU A 6 -9.00 7.14 -1.21
N SER A 7 -10.09 7.90 -1.37
CA SER A 7 -11.02 8.22 -0.28
C SER A 7 -11.77 7.00 0.26
N THR A 8 -12.20 6.09 -0.62
CA THR A 8 -12.84 4.83 -0.24
C THR A 8 -11.82 3.88 0.40
N TYR A 9 -10.61 3.79 -0.17
CA TYR A 9 -9.52 3.00 0.39
C TYR A 9 -9.15 3.45 1.80
N ALA A 10 -9.04 4.77 2.03
CA ALA A 10 -8.74 5.32 3.35
C ALA A 10 -9.81 4.91 4.38
N LYS A 11 -11.10 5.01 4.03
CA LYS A 11 -12.21 4.60 4.90
C LYS A 11 -12.20 3.09 5.19
N GLN A 12 -11.86 2.27 4.20
CA GLN A 12 -11.85 0.82 4.37
C GLN A 12 -10.63 0.34 5.18
N ARG A 13 -9.47 0.97 4.97
CA ARG A 13 -8.21 0.61 5.66
C ARG A 13 -8.12 1.18 7.07
N TYR A 14 -8.69 2.35 7.29
CA TYR A 14 -8.67 3.07 8.57
C TYR A 14 -10.09 3.48 8.97
N PRO A 15 -10.96 2.50 9.29
CA PRO A 15 -12.36 2.77 9.59
C PRO A 15 -12.55 3.60 10.88
N LEU A 16 -11.60 3.54 11.81
CA LEU A 16 -11.62 4.23 13.10
C LEU A 16 -11.00 5.63 13.06
N GLY A 17 -10.43 6.05 11.91
CA GLY A 17 -9.78 7.36 11.80
C GLY A 17 -8.35 7.44 12.33
N ASP A 18 -7.78 6.35 12.87
CA ASP A 18 -6.35 6.24 13.26
C ASP A 18 -5.36 6.29 12.07
N GLY A 19 -5.88 6.52 10.87
CA GLY A 19 -5.10 6.52 9.64
C GLY A 19 -4.46 7.87 9.30
N PRO A 20 -3.48 7.86 8.38
CA PRO A 20 -3.01 9.09 7.76
C PRO A 20 -4.16 9.82 7.05
N THR A 21 -4.16 11.15 7.15
CA THR A 21 -5.16 11.98 6.47
C THR A 21 -5.14 11.76 4.95
N LEU A 22 -6.26 12.08 4.26
CA LEU A 22 -6.34 12.00 2.80
C LEU A 22 -5.23 12.80 2.11
N ARG A 23 -4.80 13.93 2.70
CA ARG A 23 -3.68 14.73 2.19
C ARG A 23 -2.36 13.96 2.28
N THR A 24 -2.09 13.32 3.41
CA THR A 24 -0.89 12.48 3.57
C THR A 24 -0.91 11.29 2.61
N LEU A 25 -2.05 10.63 2.44
CA LEU A 25 -2.20 9.54 1.46
C LEU A 25 -1.96 10.02 0.02
N ARG A 26 -2.47 11.22 -0.32
CA ARG A 26 -2.22 11.85 -1.62
C ARG A 26 -0.74 12.10 -1.86
N ASN A 27 -0.05 12.68 -0.88
CA ASN A 27 1.40 12.91 -0.95
C ASN A 27 2.17 11.59 -1.12
N ARG A 28 1.75 10.52 -0.46
CA ARG A 28 2.36 9.19 -0.61
C ARG A 28 2.11 8.59 -2.00
N CYS A 29 0.94 8.80 -2.59
CA CYS A 29 0.69 8.45 -3.98
C CYS A 29 1.58 9.25 -4.95
N GLU A 30 1.72 10.56 -4.72
CA GLU A 30 2.62 11.41 -5.52
C GLU A 30 4.08 11.01 -5.38
N SER A 31 4.49 10.56 -4.19
CA SER A 31 5.84 10.07 -3.93
C SER A 31 6.08 8.63 -4.42
N GLY A 32 5.08 7.96 -4.99
CA GLY A 32 5.19 6.57 -5.43
C GLY A 32 5.28 5.54 -4.29
N LEU A 33 4.98 5.93 -3.05
CA LEU A 33 5.03 5.05 -1.87
C LEU A 33 3.85 4.08 -1.80
N ILE A 34 2.78 4.34 -2.54
CA ILE A 34 1.60 3.47 -2.62
C ILE A 34 1.62 2.74 -3.96
N PRO A 35 2.02 1.46 -3.99
CA PRO A 35 2.06 0.68 -5.23
C PRO A 35 0.65 0.51 -5.78
N GLY A 36 0.52 0.69 -7.10
CA GLY A 36 -0.77 0.67 -7.78
C GLY A 36 -1.55 1.98 -7.71
N ALA A 37 -1.00 3.06 -7.14
CA ALA A 37 -1.61 4.38 -7.20
C ALA A 37 -1.57 4.94 -8.63
N THR A 38 -2.72 5.37 -9.15
CA THR A 38 -2.87 6.03 -10.44
C THR A 38 -3.74 7.28 -10.31
N LYS A 39 -3.48 8.29 -11.15
CA LYS A 39 -4.21 9.55 -11.14
C LYS A 39 -5.02 9.66 -12.44
N GLU A 40 -6.33 9.76 -12.30
CA GLU A 40 -7.30 9.79 -13.41
C GLU A 40 -8.27 10.94 -13.18
N GLY A 41 -8.38 11.86 -14.14
CA GLY A 41 -9.26 13.04 -14.01
C GLY A 41 -9.01 13.91 -12.77
N GLY A 42 -7.78 13.95 -12.25
CA GLY A 42 -7.42 14.70 -11.03
C GLY A 42 -7.72 13.97 -9.72
N LEU A 43 -8.33 12.78 -9.78
CA LEU A 43 -8.60 11.91 -8.64
C LEU A 43 -7.57 10.79 -8.54
N TRP A 44 -7.26 10.37 -7.31
CA TRP A 44 -6.37 9.25 -7.06
C TRP A 44 -7.15 7.95 -6.89
N PHE A 45 -6.67 6.91 -7.56
CA PHE A 45 -7.19 5.55 -7.51
C PHE A 45 -6.05 4.61 -7.14
N ILE A 46 -6.35 3.56 -6.39
CA ILE A 46 -5.42 2.52 -6.01
C ILE A 46 -5.90 1.23 -6.67
N ASN A 47 -5.03 0.61 -7.45
CA ASN A 47 -5.24 -0.72 -8.00
C ASN A 47 -4.94 -1.75 -6.91
N ILE A 48 -6.00 -2.33 -6.34
CA ILE A 48 -5.90 -3.27 -5.21
C ILE A 48 -5.15 -4.54 -5.62
N ASP A 49 -5.35 -5.06 -6.83
CA ASP A 49 -4.62 -6.24 -7.32
C ASP A 49 -3.10 -6.01 -7.31
N VAL A 50 -2.65 -4.83 -7.74
CA VAL A 50 -1.22 -4.46 -7.74
C VAL A 50 -0.74 -4.22 -6.32
N HIS A 51 -1.55 -3.55 -5.51
CA HIS A 51 -1.22 -3.25 -4.12
C HIS A 51 -1.04 -4.51 -3.27
N GLU A 52 -1.94 -5.49 -3.39
CA GLU A 52 -1.86 -6.77 -2.69
C GLU A 52 -0.67 -7.61 -3.19
N LYS A 53 -0.41 -7.63 -4.49
CA LYS A 53 0.79 -8.29 -5.05
C LYS A 53 2.09 -7.66 -4.53
N ALA A 54 2.17 -6.33 -4.51
CA ALA A 54 3.33 -5.61 -4.01
C ALA A 54 3.51 -5.81 -2.49
N SER A 55 2.43 -5.80 -1.73
CA SER A 55 2.46 -6.08 -0.29
C SER A 55 2.90 -7.51 0.00
N SER A 56 2.43 -8.50 -0.76
CA SER A 56 2.84 -9.90 -0.62
C SER A 56 4.34 -10.09 -0.94
N SER A 57 4.84 -9.37 -1.94
CA SER A 57 6.27 -9.39 -2.28
C SER A 57 7.16 -8.75 -1.21
N LEU A 58 6.70 -7.68 -0.55
CA LEU A 58 7.40 -7.08 0.60
C LEU A 58 7.44 -8.02 1.82
N VAL A 59 6.33 -8.71 2.11
CA VAL A 59 6.26 -9.71 3.18
C VAL A 59 7.21 -10.88 2.91
N SER A 60 7.32 -11.30 1.64
CA SER A 60 8.23 -12.37 1.21
C SER A 60 9.71 -12.01 1.42
N LYS A 61 10.11 -10.74 1.20
CA LYS A 61 11.48 -10.28 1.46
C LYS A 61 11.80 -10.26 2.95
N VAL A 62 10.91 -9.71 3.78
CA VAL A 62 11.10 -9.63 5.24
C VAL A 62 11.15 -11.02 5.89
N LEU A 63 10.33 -11.97 5.42
CA LEU A 63 10.37 -13.37 5.89
C LEU A 63 11.59 -14.15 5.39
N SER A 64 12.17 -13.81 4.23
CA SER A 64 13.39 -14.45 3.75
C SER A 64 14.63 -13.98 4.52
N GLU A 65 14.72 -12.69 4.86
CA GLU A 65 15.80 -12.16 5.70
C GLU A 65 15.74 -12.69 7.14
N SER A 66 14.53 -13.00 7.64
CA SER A 66 14.36 -13.58 8.98
C SER A 66 14.79 -15.05 9.08
N LYS A 67 14.93 -15.78 7.96
CA LYS A 67 15.39 -17.18 7.94
C LYS A 67 16.91 -17.35 7.89
N TYR A 68 17.67 -16.29 7.60
CA TYR A 68 19.14 -16.34 7.52
C TYR A 68 19.87 -15.95 8.82
N TYR A 69 19.15 -15.76 9.92
CA TYR A 69 19.73 -15.68 11.27
C TYR A 69 19.64 -17.00 12.05
N GLY A 70 19.57 -18.14 11.35
CA GLY A 70 19.89 -19.45 11.91
C GLY A 70 21.40 -19.62 12.00
N ARG A 71 22.00 -19.12 13.08
CA ARG A 71 23.40 -19.34 13.47
C ARG A 71 23.61 -20.83 13.73
N PRO A 72 24.43 -21.58 12.96
CA PRO A 72 24.93 -22.85 13.43
C PRO A 72 26.08 -22.56 14.41
N SER A 73 25.89 -22.95 15.67
CA SER A 73 26.99 -23.18 16.61
C SER A 73 27.34 -24.67 16.59
#